data_AF-A0A7H8ITK2-F1
#
_entry.id   AF-A0A7H8ITK2-F1
#
_cell.length_a   1.000
_cell.length_b   1.000
_cell.length_c   1.000
_cell.angle_alpha   90.00
_cell.angle_beta   90.00
_cell.angle_gamma   90.00
#
_symmetry.space_group_name_H-M   'P 1'
#
loop_
_entity.id
_entity.type
_entity.pdbx_description
1 polymer ?
#
loop_
_entity_poly.entity_id
_entity_poly.type
_entity_poly.pdbx_seq_one_letter_code
_entity_poly.pdbx_strand_id
1 'polypeptide(L)'
;MQNAKTVLGVLRERGRRGLPCDELYRQLFNPQLYLLAYGRIYANHGAMTPGVTSETVDGMSQRKIGRIIEAMRHERYRFRPVRRVHIPKKNGKTRPLGLPTWSDKLVGEVVRLLLEAYYEPTFSDRSHGFRPRRGCHTALREVDHTWTGTSWFIEGDIADCFGSLDHEVLLSILGEEIHDQRFLRLVRNMLTAGYLEDWRWGATLSGAPQGGVASPILSNIYLHKLDEFVETVLIPEYTRGKRRVRNPAYLELQNLLAKARRRGDRVQARTLRQRMVGLPSADPNDPTYRRLRYIRYADDHLLGSTGPKAEAERIKQRLAQFLRDELKLELSQEKTLITHARTRAARFLGYGIPLQRQRTAELADREPVRVDYPQKQFIARLLADTCEICGSKGNVQVHHVRALADLAHAGWQPSDWARVMLHRRRKTVVACDVCHDRIHSERPARPLTP
;
A
#
# COMPACT_ATOMS: atom_id res chain seq x y z
N MET A 1 26.96 6.25 14.90
CA MET A 1 25.94 5.74 13.95
C MET A 1 24.86 6.78 13.81
N GLN A 2 24.47 7.14 12.57
CA GLN A 2 23.45 8.17 12.32
C GLN A 2 22.05 7.70 12.79
N ASN A 3 21.20 8.65 13.20
CA ASN A 3 19.83 8.36 13.61
C ASN A 3 19.02 7.80 12.43
N ALA A 4 18.16 6.79 12.67
CA ALA A 4 17.27 6.23 11.64
C ALA A 4 16.46 7.32 10.90
N LYS A 5 16.00 8.36 11.60
CA LYS A 5 15.28 9.48 10.97
C LYS A 5 16.16 10.26 9.99
N THR A 6 17.44 10.46 10.33
CA THR A 6 18.41 11.17 9.48
C THR A 6 18.70 10.37 8.22
N VAL A 7 18.93 9.06 8.35
CA VAL A 7 19.17 8.17 7.20
C VAL A 7 17.98 8.20 6.24
N LEU A 8 16.76 8.01 6.75
CA LEU A 8 15.55 8.05 5.93
C LEU A 8 15.29 9.45 5.34
N GLY A 9 15.68 10.52 6.04
CA GLY A 9 15.60 11.89 5.52
C GLY A 9 16.54 12.15 4.35
N VAL A 10 17.79 11.69 4.45
CA VAL A 10 18.78 11.82 3.36
C VAL A 10 18.34 11.02 2.13
N LEU A 11 17.81 9.81 2.30
CA LEU A 11 17.30 9.00 1.20
C LEU A 11 16.11 9.67 0.49
N ARG A 12 15.21 10.31 1.25
CA ARG A 12 14.09 11.09 0.67
C ARG A 12 14.56 12.26 -0.16
N GLU A 13 15.56 12.99 0.31
CA GLU A 13 16.09 14.13 -0.43
C GLU A 13 16.84 13.68 -1.69
N ARG A 14 17.56 12.55 -1.63
CA ARG A 14 18.16 11.93 -2.83
C ARG A 14 17.11 11.51 -3.85
N GLY A 15 16.05 10.81 -3.41
CA GLY A 15 14.94 10.42 -4.28
C GLY A 15 14.26 11.63 -4.94
N ARG A 16 14.04 12.71 -4.18
CA ARG A 16 13.50 13.98 -4.71
C ARG A 16 14.37 14.60 -5.79
N ARG A 17 15.69 14.41 -5.71
CA ARG A 17 16.67 14.93 -6.68
C ARG A 17 16.95 13.96 -7.83
N GLY A 18 16.38 12.75 -7.81
CA GLY A 18 16.67 11.70 -8.80
C GLY A 18 18.14 11.27 -8.82
N LEU A 19 18.80 11.26 -7.65
CA LEU A 19 20.21 10.88 -7.55
C LEU A 19 20.35 9.39 -7.21
N PRO A 20 21.20 8.65 -7.93
CA PRO A 20 21.36 7.22 -7.69
C PRO A 20 21.88 6.92 -6.27
N CYS A 21 21.57 5.71 -5.80
CA CYS A 21 21.95 5.21 -4.47
C CYS A 21 22.99 4.08 -4.54
N ASP A 22 24.23 4.40 -4.16
CA ASP A 22 25.37 3.47 -4.23
C ASP A 22 25.64 2.67 -2.94
N GLU A 23 25.18 3.17 -1.78
CA GLU A 23 25.51 2.58 -0.46
C GLU A 23 24.26 2.19 0.36
N LEU A 24 23.19 1.74 -0.29
CA LEU A 24 21.94 1.40 0.38
C LEU A 24 22.08 0.20 1.32
N TYR A 25 22.91 -0.79 0.94
CA TYR A 25 23.19 -1.98 1.74
C TYR A 25 23.86 -1.63 3.06
N ARG A 26 24.75 -0.63 3.07
CA ARG A 26 25.43 -0.17 4.30
C ARG A 26 24.45 0.35 5.35
N GLN A 27 23.30 0.86 4.92
CA GLN A 27 22.25 1.33 5.84
C GLN A 27 21.61 0.18 6.62
N LEU A 28 21.61 -1.06 6.08
CA LEU A 28 21.16 -2.26 6.77
C LEU A 28 22.04 -2.61 7.98
N PHE A 29 23.16 -1.93 8.22
CA PHE A 29 23.95 -2.14 9.43
C PHE A 29 23.46 -1.32 10.62
N ASN A 30 22.49 -0.41 10.42
CA ASN A 30 22.01 0.48 11.47
C ASN A 30 20.96 -0.20 12.37
N PRO A 31 21.26 -0.48 13.66
CA PRO A 31 20.33 -1.13 14.58
C PRO A 31 19.03 -0.34 14.80
N GLN A 32 19.08 0.99 14.68
CA GLN A 32 17.90 1.82 14.89
C GLN A 32 16.81 1.59 13.83
N LEU A 33 17.18 1.21 12.59
CA LEU A 33 16.21 0.87 11.55
C LEU A 33 15.45 -0.41 11.92
N TYR A 34 16.13 -1.41 12.48
CA TYR A 34 15.51 -2.65 12.96
C TYR A 34 14.59 -2.39 14.14
N LEU A 35 14.97 -1.51 15.08
CA LEU A 35 14.10 -1.12 16.20
C LEU A 35 12.83 -0.39 15.71
N LEU A 36 12.96 0.47 14.70
CA LEU A 36 11.83 1.16 14.10
C LEU A 36 10.90 0.20 13.33
N ALA A 37 11.49 -0.71 12.55
CA ALA A 37 10.79 -1.78 11.84
C ALA A 37 10.01 -2.67 12.83
N TYR A 38 10.67 -3.08 13.90
CA TYR A 38 10.06 -3.86 14.97
C TYR A 38 8.82 -3.15 15.56
N GLY A 39 8.96 -1.86 15.90
CA GLY A 39 7.86 -1.06 16.44
C GLY A 39 6.71 -0.80 15.45
N ARG A 40 6.88 -1.05 14.15
CA ARG A 40 5.80 -1.04 13.14
C ARG A 40 5.13 -2.40 13.04
N ILE A 41 5.91 -3.48 12.97
CA ILE A 41 5.38 -4.84 12.84
C ILE A 41 4.62 -5.26 14.11
N TYR A 42 5.08 -4.83 15.29
CA TYR A 42 4.43 -5.06 16.58
C TYR A 42 2.97 -4.59 16.63
N ALA A 43 2.62 -3.50 15.92
CA ALA A 43 1.26 -2.95 15.94
C ALA A 43 0.26 -3.81 15.15
N ASN A 44 0.72 -4.73 14.31
CA ASN A 44 -0.14 -5.53 13.44
C ASN A 44 -0.65 -6.79 14.17
N HIS A 45 -1.94 -7.07 14.04
CA HIS A 45 -2.61 -8.18 14.75
C HIS A 45 -2.06 -9.58 14.37
N GLY A 46 -1.40 -9.70 13.21
CA GLY A 46 -0.73 -10.93 12.75
C GLY A 46 0.73 -11.08 13.20
N ALA A 47 1.20 -10.32 14.18
CA ALA A 47 2.59 -10.41 14.65
C ALA A 47 2.89 -11.75 15.34
N MET A 48 1.91 -12.34 16.04
CA MET A 48 2.07 -13.57 16.83
C MET A 48 1.83 -14.88 16.05
N THR A 49 1.62 -14.81 14.74
CA THR A 49 1.46 -16.00 13.90
C THR A 49 2.83 -16.50 13.45
N PRO A 50 3.24 -17.73 13.83
CA PRO A 50 4.54 -18.28 13.43
C PRO A 50 4.59 -18.54 11.92
N GLY A 51 5.76 -18.31 11.32
CA GLY A 51 6.05 -18.64 9.92
C GLY A 51 6.43 -20.11 9.75
N VAL A 52 7.47 -20.40 8.94
CA VAL A 52 8.04 -21.76 8.82
C VAL A 52 8.72 -22.20 10.12
N THR A 53 9.34 -21.27 10.84
CA THR A 53 9.97 -21.51 12.13
C THR A 53 9.00 -21.26 13.28
N SER A 54 9.22 -21.91 14.42
CA SER A 54 8.55 -21.62 15.69
C SER A 54 8.85 -20.22 16.25
N GLU A 55 9.80 -19.48 15.65
CA GLU A 55 10.10 -18.09 16.01
C GLU A 55 8.86 -17.20 15.85
N THR A 56 8.50 -16.52 16.93
CA THR A 56 7.46 -15.48 16.96
C THR A 56 8.09 -14.13 17.36
N VAL A 57 7.25 -13.11 17.61
CA VAL A 57 7.71 -11.83 18.18
C VAL A 57 8.39 -12.01 19.54
N ASP A 58 8.02 -13.07 20.24
CA ASP A 58 8.51 -13.41 21.58
C ASP A 58 9.99 -13.83 21.53
N GLY A 59 10.81 -13.31 22.44
CA GLY A 59 12.27 -13.56 22.46
C GLY A 59 13.08 -12.65 21.55
N MET A 60 12.51 -11.54 21.07
CA MET A 60 13.29 -10.52 20.36
C MET A 60 14.23 -9.80 21.34
N SER A 61 15.51 -9.78 21.03
CA SER A 61 16.56 -9.10 21.81
C SER A 61 17.49 -8.28 20.91
N GLN A 62 18.19 -7.30 21.50
CA GLN A 62 19.23 -6.56 20.78
C GLN A 62 20.33 -7.49 20.25
N ARG A 63 20.64 -8.58 20.96
CA ARG A 63 21.58 -9.62 20.51
C ARG A 63 21.12 -10.29 19.22
N LYS A 64 19.83 -10.61 19.09
CA LYS A 64 19.28 -11.20 17.86
C LYS A 64 19.37 -10.24 16.69
N ILE A 65 19.07 -8.95 16.89
CA ILE A 65 19.29 -7.90 15.88
C ILE A 65 20.77 -7.81 15.51
N GLY A 66 21.67 -7.85 16.50
CA GLY A 66 23.13 -7.87 16.29
C GLY A 66 23.59 -9.02 15.39
N ARG A 67 23.12 -10.25 15.66
CA ARG A 67 23.43 -11.44 14.83
C ARG A 67 22.93 -11.28 13.39
N ILE A 68 21.74 -10.69 13.19
CA ILE A 68 21.23 -10.41 11.83
C ILE A 68 22.13 -9.40 11.13
N ILE A 69 22.50 -8.31 11.81
CA ILE A 69 23.38 -7.27 11.26
C ILE A 69 24.77 -7.82 10.92
N GLU A 70 25.31 -8.71 11.76
CA GLU A 70 26.58 -9.38 11.52
C GLU A 70 26.50 -10.31 10.30
N ALA A 71 25.42 -11.11 10.19
CA ALA A 71 25.17 -11.94 9.02
C ALA A 71 25.03 -11.12 7.74
N MET A 72 24.41 -9.93 7.81
CA MET A 72 24.35 -8.97 6.69
C MET A 72 25.73 -8.40 6.37
N ARG A 73 26.53 -8.02 7.36
CA ARG A 73 27.89 -7.47 7.16
C ARG A 73 28.81 -8.41 6.39
N HIS A 74 28.67 -9.71 6.64
CA HIS A 74 29.42 -10.76 5.94
C HIS A 74 28.70 -11.33 4.71
N GLU A 75 27.57 -10.75 4.29
CA GLU A 75 26.76 -11.20 3.15
C GLU A 75 26.31 -12.67 3.24
N ARG A 76 26.23 -13.21 4.47
CA ARG A 76 25.82 -14.60 4.75
C ARG A 76 24.33 -14.75 4.96
N TYR A 77 23.58 -13.65 5.06
CA TYR A 77 22.15 -13.69 5.27
C TYR A 77 21.43 -14.25 4.03
N ARG A 78 20.63 -15.30 4.25
CA ARG A 78 19.75 -15.90 3.23
C ARG A 78 18.33 -15.94 3.75
N PHE A 79 17.40 -15.46 2.94
CA PHE A 79 15.98 -15.53 3.24
C PHE A 79 15.54 -17.00 3.24
N ARG A 80 14.69 -17.35 4.20
CA ARG A 80 14.11 -18.70 4.29
C ARG A 80 12.86 -18.79 3.41
N PRO A 81 12.49 -19.99 2.94
CA PRO A 81 11.25 -20.19 2.21
C PRO A 81 10.06 -19.76 3.05
N VAL A 82 9.05 -19.22 2.37
CA VAL A 82 7.87 -18.66 3.02
C VAL A 82 6.80 -19.74 3.18
N ARG A 83 6.14 -19.83 4.35
CA ARG A 83 5.06 -20.83 4.54
C ARG A 83 3.80 -20.42 3.79
N ARG A 84 3.30 -21.23 2.86
CA ARG A 84 2.03 -20.96 2.17
C ARG A 84 0.84 -21.43 3.00
N VAL A 85 -0.17 -20.57 3.10
CA VAL A 85 -1.47 -20.85 3.72
C VAL A 85 -2.57 -20.36 2.78
N HIS A 86 -3.57 -21.19 2.49
CA HIS A 86 -4.69 -20.81 1.64
C HIS A 86 -5.78 -20.09 2.45
N ILE A 87 -6.09 -18.86 2.07
CA ILE A 87 -7.20 -18.10 2.64
C ILE A 87 -8.37 -18.10 1.65
N PRO A 88 -9.59 -18.49 2.06
CA PRO A 88 -10.75 -18.44 1.18
C PRO A 88 -11.14 -17.00 0.85
N LYS A 89 -11.36 -16.69 -0.43
CA LYS A 89 -11.97 -15.42 -0.87
C LYS A 89 -13.49 -15.54 -0.79
N LYS A 90 -14.18 -14.39 -0.72
CA LYS A 90 -15.65 -14.30 -0.79
C LYS A 90 -16.25 -14.95 -2.06
N ASN A 91 -15.46 -15.09 -3.12
CA ASN A 91 -15.88 -15.65 -4.42
C ASN A 91 -15.55 -17.16 -4.55
N GLY A 92 -15.26 -17.87 -3.45
CA GLY A 92 -14.96 -19.32 -3.46
C GLY A 92 -13.54 -19.70 -3.90
N LYS A 93 -12.82 -18.84 -4.63
CA LYS A 93 -11.38 -19.04 -4.96
C LYS A 93 -10.51 -18.83 -3.72
N THR A 94 -9.41 -19.57 -3.58
CA THR A 94 -8.42 -19.37 -2.50
C THR A 94 -7.36 -18.34 -2.89
N ARG A 95 -6.71 -17.70 -1.91
CA ARG A 95 -5.52 -16.85 -2.09
C ARG A 95 -4.36 -17.48 -1.31
N PRO A 96 -3.23 -17.81 -1.95
CA PRO A 96 -2.05 -18.28 -1.23
C PRO A 96 -1.41 -17.11 -0.48
N LEU A 97 -1.39 -17.16 0.85
CA LEU A 97 -0.67 -16.22 1.70
C LEU A 97 0.65 -16.84 2.13
N GLY A 98 1.75 -16.16 1.83
CA GLY A 98 3.07 -16.46 2.34
C GLY A 98 3.32 -15.82 3.71
N LEU A 99 3.56 -16.64 4.73
CA LEU A 99 3.98 -16.22 6.07
C LEU A 99 5.51 -16.38 6.23
N PRO A 100 6.30 -15.30 6.13
CA PRO A 100 7.74 -15.36 6.30
C PRO A 100 8.11 -15.59 7.77
N THR A 101 9.37 -15.95 8.03
CA THR A 101 9.88 -16.02 9.40
C THR A 101 9.93 -14.62 10.04
N TRP A 102 9.95 -14.54 11.37
CA TRP A 102 10.01 -13.25 12.06
C TRP A 102 11.25 -12.43 11.68
N SER A 103 12.41 -13.09 11.62
CA SER A 103 13.68 -12.46 11.24
C SER A 103 13.64 -11.93 9.80
N ASP A 104 13.11 -12.72 8.85
CA ASP A 104 12.93 -12.29 7.46
C ASP A 104 11.92 -11.16 7.33
N LYS A 105 10.84 -11.19 8.13
CA LYS A 105 9.85 -10.12 8.19
C LYS A 105 10.45 -8.81 8.69
N LEU A 106 11.33 -8.88 9.68
CA LEU A 106 12.04 -7.73 10.22
C LEU A 106 12.99 -7.12 9.18
N VAL A 107 13.80 -7.95 8.52
CA VAL A 107 14.68 -7.49 7.42
C VAL A 107 13.86 -6.91 6.27
N GLY A 108 12.78 -7.59 5.85
CA GLY A 108 11.90 -7.11 4.80
C GLY A 108 11.23 -5.77 5.13
N GLU A 109 10.88 -5.53 6.39
CA GLU A 109 10.38 -4.22 6.83
C GLU A 109 11.47 -3.13 6.77
N VAL A 110 12.72 -3.45 7.09
CA VAL A 110 13.84 -2.50 6.92
C VAL A 110 14.07 -2.19 5.44
N VAL A 111 14.08 -3.21 4.58
CA VAL A 111 14.15 -3.04 3.12
C VAL A 111 13.01 -2.15 2.63
N ARG A 112 11.78 -2.39 3.09
CA ARG A 112 10.62 -1.55 2.78
C ARG A 112 10.82 -0.10 3.21
N LEU A 113 11.32 0.15 4.42
CA LEU A 113 11.58 1.49 4.93
C LEU A 113 12.57 2.27 4.06
N LEU A 114 13.65 1.60 3.63
CA LEU A 114 14.67 2.19 2.77
C LEU A 114 14.12 2.51 1.38
N LEU A 115 13.42 1.55 0.76
CA LEU A 115 12.79 1.73 -0.55
C LEU A 115 11.69 2.80 -0.52
N GLU A 116 10.82 2.78 0.50
CA GLU A 116 9.76 3.79 0.68
C GLU A 116 10.37 5.18 0.87
N ALA A 117 11.49 5.31 1.58
CA ALA A 117 12.15 6.60 1.71
C ALA A 117 12.67 7.14 0.37
N TYR A 118 13.20 6.29 -0.49
CA TYR A 118 13.76 6.70 -1.78
C TYR A 118 12.70 6.94 -2.86
N TYR A 119 11.75 6.01 -3.04
CA TYR A 119 10.81 6.04 -4.17
C TYR A 119 9.53 6.85 -3.92
N GLU A 120 9.14 7.07 -2.66
CA GLU A 120 7.90 7.81 -2.35
C GLU A 120 7.84 9.23 -2.95
N PRO A 121 8.94 10.01 -2.99
CA PRO A 121 8.99 11.31 -3.68
C PRO A 121 8.88 11.22 -5.20
N THR A 122 9.28 10.09 -5.80
CA THR A 122 9.32 9.89 -7.26
C THR A 122 7.97 9.40 -7.80
N PHE A 123 7.22 8.65 -7.00
CA PHE A 123 5.94 8.09 -7.43
C PHE A 123 4.92 9.15 -7.86
N SER A 124 4.24 8.87 -8.97
CA SER A 124 3.15 9.68 -9.51
C SER A 124 2.10 9.99 -8.44
N ASP A 125 1.59 11.23 -8.44
CA ASP A 125 0.50 11.65 -7.57
C ASP A 125 -0.82 10.92 -7.82
N ARG A 126 -0.96 10.23 -8.95
CA ARG A 126 -2.17 9.49 -9.34
C ARG A 126 -2.16 8.04 -8.84
N SER A 127 -1.06 7.60 -8.23
CA SER A 127 -0.95 6.31 -7.56
C SER A 127 -1.23 6.43 -6.07
N HIS A 128 -2.22 5.69 -5.56
CA HIS A 128 -2.67 5.77 -4.16
C HIS A 128 -2.47 4.48 -3.36
N GLY A 129 -2.31 3.34 -4.03
CA GLY A 129 -2.23 2.03 -3.37
C GLY A 129 -0.98 1.88 -2.52
N PHE A 130 -1.13 1.34 -1.30
CA PHE A 130 -0.03 0.99 -0.38
C PHE A 130 0.98 2.12 -0.06
N ARG A 131 0.56 3.39 -0.17
CA ARG A 131 1.41 4.56 0.10
C ARG A 131 1.09 5.22 1.46
N PRO A 132 2.10 5.75 2.16
CA PRO A 132 1.88 6.46 3.42
C PRO A 132 1.00 7.70 3.20
N ARG A 133 -0.08 7.81 3.99
CA ARG A 133 -1.09 8.90 3.93
C ARG A 133 -1.98 8.92 2.68
N ARG A 134 -1.97 7.85 1.86
CA ARG A 134 -2.91 7.64 0.76
C ARG A 134 -3.73 6.37 0.99
N GLY A 135 -4.98 6.36 0.58
CA GLY A 135 -5.91 5.25 0.82
C GLY A 135 -7.04 5.21 -0.21
N CYS A 136 -8.00 4.30 -0.04
CA CYS A 136 -9.10 4.17 -1.01
C CYS A 136 -9.89 5.48 -1.15
N HIS A 137 -10.11 6.19 -0.04
CA HIS A 137 -10.85 7.45 -0.03
C HIS A 137 -10.12 8.58 -0.74
N THR A 138 -8.77 8.61 -0.73
CA THR A 138 -8.03 9.65 -1.46
C THR A 138 -8.17 9.45 -2.96
N ALA A 139 -8.11 8.20 -3.42
CA ALA A 139 -8.31 7.86 -4.83
C ALA A 139 -9.74 8.21 -5.30
N LEU A 140 -10.76 7.82 -4.53
CA LEU A 140 -12.16 8.11 -4.87
C LEU A 140 -12.46 9.61 -4.88
N ARG A 141 -11.89 10.37 -3.93
CA ARG A 141 -12.05 11.82 -3.87
C ARG A 141 -11.40 12.52 -5.07
N GLU A 142 -10.25 12.04 -5.52
CA GLU A 142 -9.61 12.54 -6.74
C GLU A 142 -10.48 12.30 -7.97
N VAL A 143 -11.08 11.11 -8.08
CA VAL A 143 -12.02 10.80 -9.16
C VAL A 143 -13.23 11.75 -9.11
N ASP A 144 -13.88 11.90 -7.97
CA ASP A 144 -15.06 12.76 -7.80
C ASP A 144 -14.80 14.22 -8.17
N HIS A 145 -13.75 14.83 -7.61
CA HIS A 145 -13.47 16.25 -7.83
C HIS A 145 -12.84 16.54 -9.19
N THR A 146 -11.98 15.63 -9.65
CA THR A 146 -11.17 15.91 -10.83
C THR A 146 -11.92 15.49 -12.08
N TRP A 147 -12.58 14.32 -12.12
CA TRP A 147 -13.09 13.67 -13.33
C TRP A 147 -14.42 14.23 -13.84
N THR A 148 -14.42 15.52 -14.15
CA THR A 148 -15.57 16.21 -14.73
C THR A 148 -15.72 15.92 -16.23
N GLY A 149 -16.92 15.47 -16.61
CA GLY A 149 -17.35 15.31 -18.00
C GLY A 149 -16.74 14.12 -18.74
N THR A 150 -16.26 13.09 -18.02
CA THR A 150 -15.78 11.84 -18.60
C THR A 150 -16.94 11.05 -19.24
N SER A 151 -16.72 10.47 -20.42
CA SER A 151 -17.77 9.76 -21.18
C SER A 151 -17.60 8.24 -21.07
N TRP A 152 -16.35 7.77 -21.06
CA TRP A 152 -15.99 6.36 -20.98
C TRP A 152 -15.02 6.11 -19.85
N PHE A 153 -15.25 5.04 -19.11
CA PHE A 153 -14.31 4.49 -18.17
C PHE A 153 -13.72 3.20 -18.73
N ILE A 154 -12.41 3.05 -18.56
CA ILE A 154 -11.68 1.83 -18.86
C ILE A 154 -11.22 1.29 -17.52
N GLU A 155 -11.89 0.24 -17.05
CA GLU A 155 -11.52 -0.47 -15.83
C GLU A 155 -10.42 -1.47 -16.19
N GLY A 156 -9.32 -1.41 -15.44
CA GLY A 156 -8.14 -2.22 -15.65
C GLY A 156 -7.76 -2.99 -14.39
N ASP A 157 -7.69 -4.31 -14.48
CA ASP A 157 -7.24 -5.22 -13.42
C ASP A 157 -6.13 -6.11 -13.99
N ILE A 158 -5.02 -6.18 -13.27
CA ILE A 158 -3.87 -7.02 -13.62
C ILE A 158 -4.10 -8.41 -13.05
N ALA A 159 -3.96 -9.44 -13.90
CA ALA A 159 -4.12 -10.82 -13.46
C ALA A 159 -2.96 -11.23 -12.55
N ASP A 160 -3.30 -11.51 -11.28
CA ASP A 160 -2.37 -11.98 -10.25
C ASP A 160 -1.06 -11.18 -10.16
N CYS A 161 -1.17 -9.86 -10.04
CA CYS A 161 -0.01 -8.95 -10.08
C CYS A 161 1.11 -9.28 -9.09
N PHE A 162 0.84 -10.02 -7.99
CA PHE A 162 1.91 -10.45 -7.09
C PHE A 162 2.55 -11.78 -7.52
N GLY A 163 1.83 -12.67 -8.19
CA GLY A 163 2.35 -13.97 -8.64
C GLY A 163 3.07 -13.92 -9.99
N SER A 164 2.74 -12.95 -10.84
CA SER A 164 3.26 -12.83 -12.21
C SER A 164 4.45 -11.88 -12.38
N LEU A 165 4.97 -11.25 -11.30
CA LEU A 165 6.12 -10.34 -11.41
C LEU A 165 7.37 -11.08 -11.88
N ASP A 166 7.94 -10.65 -13.01
CA ASP A 166 9.24 -11.12 -13.47
C ASP A 166 10.35 -10.53 -12.58
N HIS A 167 11.19 -11.41 -12.03
CA HIS A 167 12.25 -11.01 -11.11
C HIS A 167 13.37 -10.26 -11.82
N GLU A 168 13.68 -10.58 -13.07
CA GLU A 168 14.74 -9.89 -13.84
C GLU A 168 14.30 -8.48 -14.21
N VAL A 169 13.06 -8.30 -14.66
CA VAL A 169 12.51 -6.97 -14.97
C VAL A 169 12.47 -6.10 -13.71
N LEU A 170 12.00 -6.64 -12.58
CA LEU A 170 11.97 -5.91 -11.31
C LEU A 170 13.38 -5.49 -10.85
N LEU A 171 14.37 -6.38 -10.97
CA LEU A 171 15.75 -6.07 -10.60
C LEU A 171 16.41 -5.08 -11.57
N SER A 172 16.07 -5.14 -12.87
CA SER A 172 16.49 -4.15 -13.86
C SER A 172 15.97 -2.76 -13.51
N ILE A 173 14.67 -2.64 -13.24
CA ILE A 173 14.05 -1.37 -12.83
C ILE A 173 14.69 -0.81 -11.56
N LEU A 174 14.91 -1.67 -10.55
CA LEU A 174 15.60 -1.26 -9.33
C LEU A 174 17.05 -0.81 -9.59
N GLY A 175 17.72 -1.45 -10.56
CA GLY A 175 19.10 -1.17 -10.94
C GLY A 175 19.31 0.14 -11.69
N GLU A 176 18.26 0.75 -12.24
CA GLU A 176 18.34 2.10 -12.84
C GLU A 176 18.73 3.15 -11.78
N GLU A 177 18.11 3.05 -10.60
CA GLU A 177 18.21 4.05 -9.53
C GLU A 177 19.11 3.61 -8.36
N ILE A 178 19.22 2.30 -8.12
CA ILE A 178 20.02 1.72 -7.03
C ILE A 178 21.24 1.03 -7.63
N HIS A 179 22.40 1.66 -7.54
CA HIS A 179 23.68 1.13 -8.07
C HIS A 179 24.42 0.23 -7.06
N ASP A 180 23.77 -0.10 -5.94
CA ASP A 180 24.29 -1.03 -4.94
C ASP A 180 23.97 -2.50 -5.28
N GLN A 181 24.95 -3.18 -5.88
CA GLN A 181 24.82 -4.59 -6.27
C GLN A 181 24.61 -5.56 -5.08
N ARG A 182 25.09 -5.21 -3.88
CA ARG A 182 24.89 -6.06 -2.69
C ARG A 182 23.43 -6.02 -2.26
N PHE A 183 22.82 -4.84 -2.34
CA PHE A 183 21.40 -4.66 -2.07
C PHE A 183 20.53 -5.36 -3.11
N LEU A 184 20.82 -5.20 -4.41
CA LEU A 184 20.08 -5.89 -5.48
C LEU A 184 20.15 -7.41 -5.32
N ARG A 185 21.32 -7.95 -4.96
CA ARG A 185 21.49 -9.39 -4.66
C ARG A 185 20.66 -9.83 -3.46
N LEU A 186 20.56 -9.01 -2.41
CA LEU A 186 19.71 -9.31 -1.25
C LEU A 186 18.23 -9.38 -1.65
N VAL A 187 17.76 -8.43 -2.46
CA VAL A 187 16.37 -8.41 -2.98
C VAL A 187 16.12 -9.62 -3.87
N ARG A 188 17.06 -9.96 -4.77
CA ARG A 188 17.00 -11.19 -5.58
C ARG A 188 16.84 -12.43 -4.69
N ASN A 189 17.69 -12.58 -3.68
CA ASN A 189 17.61 -13.70 -2.73
C ASN A 189 16.27 -13.75 -1.98
N MET A 190 15.66 -12.60 -1.71
CA MET A 190 14.34 -12.51 -1.07
C MET A 190 13.23 -13.03 -2.00
N LEU A 191 13.31 -12.70 -3.29
CA LEU A 191 12.33 -13.11 -4.30
C LEU A 191 12.46 -14.59 -4.66
N THR A 192 13.69 -15.10 -4.74
CA THR A 192 13.99 -16.50 -5.08
C THR A 192 13.97 -17.46 -3.89
N ALA A 193 13.65 -16.99 -2.67
CA ALA A 193 13.69 -17.80 -1.45
C ALA A 193 12.75 -19.03 -1.48
N GLY A 194 11.81 -19.07 -2.42
CA GLY A 194 10.86 -20.16 -2.57
C GLY A 194 9.74 -20.11 -1.55
N TYR A 195 8.94 -21.16 -1.54
CA TYR A 195 7.87 -21.35 -0.57
C TYR A 195 7.82 -22.79 -0.08
N LEU A 196 7.22 -22.99 1.09
CA LEU A 196 6.95 -24.29 1.67
C LEU A 196 5.44 -24.52 1.70
N GLU A 197 5.00 -25.61 1.09
CA GLU A 197 3.60 -26.04 0.99
C GLU A 197 3.54 -27.55 1.29
N ASP A 198 2.74 -27.94 2.28
CA ASP A 198 2.62 -29.34 2.75
C ASP A 198 3.97 -30.04 2.98
N TRP A 199 4.91 -29.32 3.63
CA TRP A 199 6.28 -29.77 3.90
C TRP A 199 7.14 -30.06 2.66
N ARG A 200 6.68 -29.67 1.48
CA ARG A 200 7.45 -29.72 0.23
C ARG A 200 7.92 -28.32 -0.14
N TRP A 201 9.19 -28.23 -0.52
CA TRP A 201 9.76 -26.99 -1.03
C TRP A 201 9.35 -26.79 -2.50
N GLY A 202 8.90 -25.57 -2.82
CA GLY A 202 8.63 -25.13 -4.18
C GLY A 202 9.49 -23.91 -4.53
N ALA A 203 10.02 -23.91 -5.76
CA ALA A 203 10.74 -22.75 -6.29
C ALA A 203 9.76 -21.62 -6.64
N THR A 204 10.11 -20.39 -6.27
CA THR A 204 9.39 -19.20 -6.75
C THR A 204 10.04 -18.75 -8.06
N LEU A 205 9.48 -19.19 -9.19
CA LEU A 205 9.97 -18.84 -10.53
C LEU A 205 9.54 -17.42 -10.95
N SER A 206 8.43 -16.92 -10.39
CA SER A 206 7.92 -15.57 -10.60
C SER A 206 7.12 -15.11 -9.38
N GLY A 207 6.98 -13.79 -9.24
CA GLY A 207 6.15 -13.16 -8.23
C GLY A 207 6.88 -12.77 -6.94
N ALA A 208 6.29 -11.84 -6.20
CA ALA A 208 6.70 -11.47 -4.85
C ALA A 208 5.86 -12.25 -3.81
N PRO A 209 6.47 -12.77 -2.74
CA PRO A 209 5.75 -13.53 -1.72
C PRO A 209 4.58 -12.73 -1.16
N GLN A 210 3.37 -13.24 -1.34
CA GLN A 210 2.14 -12.56 -1.02
C GLN A 210 1.94 -12.56 0.51
N GLY A 211 2.28 -11.45 1.19
CA GLY A 211 2.38 -11.39 2.66
C GLY A 211 3.76 -10.95 3.17
N GLY A 212 4.75 -10.86 2.28
CA GLY A 212 6.00 -10.16 2.53
C GLY A 212 5.75 -8.66 2.72
N VAL A 213 6.38 -8.06 3.73
CA VAL A 213 6.14 -6.65 4.07
C VAL A 213 6.68 -5.71 2.98
N ALA A 214 7.73 -6.12 2.27
CA ALA A 214 8.30 -5.38 1.14
C ALA A 214 7.55 -5.58 -0.19
N SER A 215 6.69 -6.59 -0.32
CA SER A 215 6.02 -6.91 -1.59
C SER A 215 5.15 -5.76 -2.14
N PRO A 216 4.39 -5.00 -1.32
CA PRO A 216 3.59 -3.89 -1.81
C PRO A 216 4.42 -2.73 -2.40
N ILE A 217 5.57 -2.40 -1.79
CA ILE A 217 6.44 -1.33 -2.34
C ILE A 217 7.11 -1.79 -3.64
N LEU A 218 7.53 -3.06 -3.72
CA LEU A 218 8.11 -3.64 -4.94
C LEU A 218 7.12 -3.65 -6.10
N SER A 219 5.86 -4.05 -5.85
CA SER A 219 4.79 -3.97 -6.85
C SER A 219 4.56 -2.52 -7.30
N ASN A 220 4.54 -1.55 -6.38
CA ASN A 220 4.39 -0.15 -6.74
C ASN A 220 5.56 0.39 -7.58
N ILE A 221 6.80 0.00 -7.29
CA ILE A 221 7.98 0.36 -8.10
C ILE A 221 7.84 -0.21 -9.51
N TYR A 222 7.44 -1.48 -9.62
CA TYR A 222 7.21 -2.14 -10.90
C TYR A 222 6.14 -1.43 -11.74
N LEU A 223 4.97 -1.17 -11.12
CA LEU A 223 3.85 -0.50 -11.77
C LEU A 223 4.06 1.00 -11.95
N HIS A 224 5.11 1.58 -11.38
CA HIS A 224 5.44 2.97 -11.63
C HIS A 224 5.85 3.21 -13.09
N LYS A 225 6.50 2.23 -13.74
CA LYS A 225 6.79 2.29 -15.18
C LYS A 225 5.53 2.38 -16.03
N LEU A 226 4.43 1.74 -15.58
CA LEU A 226 3.13 1.91 -16.20
C LEU A 226 2.58 3.32 -15.99
N ASP A 227 2.70 3.87 -14.77
CA ASP A 227 2.29 5.25 -14.47
C ASP A 227 3.04 6.24 -15.38
N GLU A 228 4.37 6.10 -15.50
CA GLU A 228 5.22 6.93 -16.36
C GLU A 228 4.81 6.83 -17.83
N PHE A 229 4.56 5.63 -18.35
CA PHE A 229 4.09 5.44 -19.73
C PHE A 229 2.74 6.13 -19.97
N VAL A 230 1.81 6.01 -19.03
CA VAL A 230 0.50 6.67 -19.14
C VAL A 230 0.67 8.19 -19.12
N GLU A 231 1.49 8.73 -18.22
CA GLU A 231 1.65 10.17 -18.06
C GLU A 231 2.45 10.84 -19.17
N THR A 232 3.45 10.14 -19.73
CA THR A 232 4.34 10.70 -20.76
C THR A 232 3.83 10.45 -22.18
N VAL A 233 3.19 9.31 -22.44
CA VAL A 233 2.76 8.92 -23.79
C VAL A 233 1.26 9.09 -23.96
N LEU A 234 0.46 8.42 -23.12
CA LEU A 234 -0.99 8.37 -23.35
C LEU A 234 -1.69 9.69 -23.02
N ILE A 235 -1.37 10.32 -21.89
CA ILE A 235 -2.03 11.57 -21.51
C ILE A 235 -1.80 12.66 -22.56
N PRO A 236 -0.56 12.96 -23.00
CA PRO A 236 -0.32 14.02 -23.97
C PRO A 236 -0.95 13.73 -25.35
N GLU A 237 -0.93 12.48 -25.81
CA GLU A 237 -1.44 12.11 -27.13
C GLU A 237 -2.97 12.22 -27.23
N TYR A 238 -3.66 11.82 -26.16
CA TYR A 238 -5.13 11.78 -26.07
C TYR A 238 -5.71 12.99 -25.30
N THR A 239 -4.88 13.98 -24.97
CA THR A 239 -5.33 15.24 -24.36
C THR A 239 -5.23 16.38 -25.36
N ARG A 240 -6.38 16.83 -25.87
CA ARG A 240 -6.47 17.88 -26.90
C ARG A 240 -7.47 18.95 -26.49
N GLY A 241 -7.18 20.21 -26.84
CA GLY A 241 -8.04 21.35 -26.57
C GLY A 241 -7.88 21.95 -25.16
N LYS A 242 -7.91 23.29 -25.08
CA LYS A 242 -7.79 24.03 -23.81
C LYS A 242 -9.13 24.12 -23.06
N ARG A 243 -10.23 24.28 -23.78
CA ARG A 243 -11.59 24.41 -23.25
C ARG A 243 -12.58 23.75 -24.22
N ARG A 244 -13.67 23.19 -23.69
CA ARG A 244 -14.80 22.72 -24.50
C ARG A 244 -15.49 23.91 -25.16
N VAL A 245 -15.94 23.71 -26.39
CA VAL A 245 -16.84 24.62 -27.09
C VAL A 245 -18.12 24.78 -26.27
N ARG A 246 -18.57 26.03 -26.12
CA ARG A 246 -19.83 26.34 -25.43
C ARG A 246 -21.00 25.86 -26.26
N ASN A 247 -22.00 25.28 -25.61
CA ASN A 247 -23.21 24.84 -26.30
C ASN A 247 -23.98 26.07 -26.84
N PRO A 248 -24.21 26.18 -28.17
CA PRO A 248 -24.93 27.32 -28.76
C PRO A 248 -26.33 27.51 -28.17
N ALA A 249 -27.08 26.43 -27.95
CA ALA A 249 -28.42 26.48 -27.36
C ALA A 249 -28.40 26.99 -25.91
N TYR A 250 -27.34 26.69 -25.15
CA TYR A 250 -27.17 27.23 -23.80
C TYR A 250 -26.82 28.73 -23.85
N LEU A 251 -26.00 29.15 -24.80
CA LEU A 251 -25.61 30.55 -25.00
C LEU A 251 -26.83 31.40 -25.40
N GLU A 252 -27.69 30.88 -26.27
CA GLU A 252 -28.96 31.53 -26.65
C GLU A 252 -29.86 31.75 -25.44
N LEU A 253 -30.08 30.73 -24.62
CA LEU A 253 -30.87 30.85 -23.39
C LEU A 253 -30.24 31.82 -22.38
N GLN A 254 -28.91 31.84 -22.27
CA GLN A 254 -28.19 32.80 -21.44
C GLN A 254 -28.40 34.24 -21.91
N ASN A 255 -28.36 34.48 -23.23
CA ASN A 255 -28.61 35.78 -23.84
C ASN A 255 -30.06 36.23 -23.64
N LEU A 256 -31.03 35.32 -23.81
CA LEU A 256 -32.45 35.59 -23.54
C LEU A 256 -32.70 35.90 -22.07
N LEU A 257 -32.06 35.17 -21.14
CA LEU A 257 -32.15 35.42 -19.71
C LEU A 257 -31.59 36.81 -19.35
N ALA A 258 -30.46 37.20 -19.95
CA ALA A 258 -29.89 38.53 -19.75
C ALA A 258 -30.84 39.64 -20.25
N LYS A 259 -31.50 39.43 -21.41
CA LYS A 259 -32.51 40.35 -21.94
C LYS A 259 -33.75 40.44 -21.03
N ALA A 260 -34.28 39.32 -20.56
CA ALA A 260 -35.43 39.27 -19.65
C ALA A 260 -35.16 39.97 -18.31
N ARG A 261 -33.94 39.79 -17.75
CA ARG A 261 -33.51 40.49 -16.54
C ARG A 261 -33.42 42.00 -16.71
N ARG A 262 -32.90 42.48 -17.85
CA ARG A 262 -32.86 43.93 -18.16
C ARG A 262 -34.26 44.54 -18.27
N ARG A 263 -35.25 43.77 -18.73
CA ARG A 263 -36.66 44.18 -18.84
C ARG A 263 -37.46 44.06 -17.54
N GLY A 264 -36.88 43.51 -16.47
CA GLY A 264 -37.57 43.30 -15.20
C GLY A 264 -38.59 42.15 -15.18
N ASP A 265 -38.67 41.33 -16.24
CA ASP A 265 -39.61 40.21 -16.32
C ASP A 265 -39.10 39.00 -15.51
N ARG A 266 -39.60 38.91 -14.26
CA ARG A 266 -39.23 37.86 -13.31
C ARG A 266 -39.77 36.48 -13.69
N VAL A 267 -40.91 36.43 -14.39
CA VAL A 267 -41.57 35.16 -14.75
C VAL A 267 -40.81 34.51 -15.90
N GLN A 268 -40.52 35.27 -16.95
CA GLN A 268 -39.73 34.78 -18.09
C GLN A 268 -38.31 34.39 -17.66
N ALA A 269 -37.68 35.16 -16.78
CA ALA A 269 -36.37 34.83 -16.23
C ALA A 269 -36.36 33.52 -15.44
N ARG A 270 -37.44 33.21 -14.69
CA ARG A 270 -37.57 31.95 -13.95
C ARG A 270 -37.72 30.75 -14.90
N THR A 271 -38.55 30.88 -15.93
CA THR A 271 -38.77 29.83 -16.94
C THR A 271 -37.51 29.53 -17.73
N LEU A 272 -36.79 30.57 -18.19
CA LEU A 272 -35.51 30.40 -18.89
C LEU A 272 -34.46 29.73 -18.01
N ARG A 273 -34.39 30.11 -16.73
CA ARG A 273 -33.49 29.46 -15.76
C ARG A 273 -33.83 27.99 -15.57
N GLN A 274 -35.11 27.61 -15.51
CA GLN A 274 -35.53 26.20 -15.44
C GLN A 274 -35.11 25.42 -16.70
N ARG A 275 -35.28 25.99 -17.90
CA ARG A 275 -34.83 25.37 -19.16
C ARG A 275 -33.31 25.19 -19.22
N MET A 276 -32.55 26.13 -18.64
CA MET A 276 -31.07 26.03 -18.56
C MET A 276 -30.58 24.92 -17.64
N VAL A 277 -31.37 24.44 -16.67
CA VAL A 277 -30.96 23.33 -15.79
C VAL A 277 -30.86 22.01 -16.56
N GLY A 278 -31.64 21.85 -17.64
CA GLY A 278 -31.67 20.63 -18.46
C GLY A 278 -30.61 20.58 -19.56
N LEU A 279 -29.91 21.70 -19.83
CA LEU A 279 -28.95 21.80 -20.91
C LEU A 279 -27.52 21.94 -20.37
N PRO A 280 -26.55 21.15 -20.88
CA PRO A 280 -25.17 21.31 -20.50
C PRO A 280 -24.63 22.64 -21.05
N SER A 281 -23.83 23.34 -20.24
CA SER A 281 -23.24 24.65 -20.59
C SER A 281 -22.15 24.58 -21.66
N ALA A 282 -21.55 23.41 -21.84
CA ALA A 282 -20.58 23.09 -22.88
C ALA A 282 -21.04 21.87 -23.66
N ASP A 283 -20.59 21.73 -24.90
CA ASP A 283 -20.88 20.55 -25.71
C ASP A 283 -20.23 19.30 -25.07
N PRO A 284 -21.01 18.28 -24.67
CA PRO A 284 -20.46 17.04 -24.12
C PRO A 284 -19.66 16.22 -25.13
N ASN A 285 -19.94 16.35 -26.43
CA ASN A 285 -19.39 15.53 -27.52
C ASN A 285 -18.40 16.29 -28.41
N ASP A 286 -17.89 17.42 -27.93
CA ASP A 286 -16.94 18.26 -28.66
C ASP A 286 -15.74 17.44 -29.20
N PRO A 287 -15.55 17.34 -30.53
CA PRO A 287 -14.44 16.60 -31.12
C PRO A 287 -13.09 17.27 -30.90
N THR A 288 -13.07 18.57 -30.60
CA THR A 288 -11.84 19.37 -30.38
C THR A 288 -11.33 19.29 -28.94
N TYR A 289 -12.16 18.81 -28.02
CA TYR A 289 -11.81 18.62 -26.63
C TYR A 289 -11.71 17.13 -26.26
N ARG A 290 -10.51 16.71 -25.86
CA ARG A 290 -10.22 15.38 -25.35
C ARG A 290 -9.43 15.50 -24.05
N ARG A 291 -9.84 14.75 -23.04
CA ARG A 291 -9.08 14.56 -21.81
C ARG A 291 -9.00 13.08 -21.53
N LEU A 292 -7.78 12.62 -21.28
CA LEU A 292 -7.51 11.34 -20.66
C LEU A 292 -7.12 11.57 -19.20
N ARG A 293 -7.82 10.90 -18.30
CA ARG A 293 -7.53 10.89 -16.87
C ARG A 293 -7.13 9.48 -16.46
N TYR A 294 -6.25 9.41 -15.49
CA TYR A 294 -5.66 8.15 -15.02
C TYR A 294 -5.62 8.19 -13.50
N ILE A 295 -5.94 7.06 -12.88
CA ILE A 295 -5.73 6.84 -11.46
C ILE A 295 -5.43 5.37 -11.21
N ARG A 296 -4.54 5.09 -10.26
CA ARG A 296 -4.16 3.73 -9.89
C ARG A 296 -4.26 3.50 -8.39
N TYR A 297 -4.78 2.35 -8.02
CA TYR A 297 -4.79 1.81 -6.68
C TYR A 297 -4.23 0.38 -6.70
N ALA A 298 -2.94 0.24 -6.39
CA ALA A 298 -2.22 -1.03 -6.51
C ALA A 298 -2.34 -1.59 -7.93
N ASP A 299 -3.02 -2.74 -8.08
CA ASP A 299 -3.21 -3.45 -9.34
C ASP A 299 -4.43 -2.93 -10.13
N ASP A 300 -5.38 -2.30 -9.42
CA ASP A 300 -6.58 -1.71 -10.00
C ASP A 300 -6.24 -0.34 -10.59
N HIS A 301 -6.45 -0.17 -11.88
CA HIS A 301 -6.29 1.11 -12.56
C HIS A 301 -7.58 1.50 -13.28
N LEU A 302 -7.85 2.80 -13.30
CA LEU A 302 -9.02 3.35 -13.96
C LEU A 302 -8.55 4.46 -14.89
N LEU A 303 -9.03 4.42 -16.14
CA LEU A 303 -8.86 5.51 -17.09
C LEU A 303 -10.20 6.12 -17.45
N GLY A 304 -10.24 7.45 -17.52
CA GLY A 304 -11.41 8.22 -17.94
C GLY A 304 -11.12 8.91 -19.26
N SER A 305 -11.84 8.53 -20.31
CA SER A 305 -11.76 9.19 -21.62
C SER A 305 -13.01 10.00 -21.93
N THR A 306 -12.81 11.13 -22.62
CA THR A 306 -13.89 11.98 -23.13
C THR A 306 -14.24 11.66 -24.60
N GLY A 307 -13.49 10.76 -25.24
CA GLY A 307 -13.62 10.44 -26.67
C GLY A 307 -14.69 9.39 -27.00
N PRO A 308 -14.77 8.93 -28.26
CA PRO A 308 -15.63 7.83 -28.68
C PRO A 308 -15.13 6.47 -28.14
N LYS A 309 -16.01 5.46 -28.14
CA LYS A 309 -15.69 4.09 -27.68
C LYS A 309 -14.45 3.50 -28.35
N ALA A 310 -14.29 3.71 -29.66
CA ALA A 310 -13.15 3.21 -30.43
C ALA A 310 -11.80 3.73 -29.91
N GLU A 311 -11.77 4.96 -29.37
CA GLU A 311 -10.56 5.53 -28.77
C GLU A 311 -10.24 4.82 -27.43
N ALA A 312 -11.27 4.54 -26.63
CA ALA A 312 -11.12 3.79 -25.39
C ALA A 312 -10.60 2.35 -25.64
N GLU A 313 -11.08 1.70 -26.70
CA GLU A 313 -10.61 0.36 -27.11
C GLU A 313 -9.14 0.39 -27.56
N ARG A 314 -8.71 1.42 -28.31
CA ARG A 314 -7.30 1.60 -28.69
C ARG A 314 -6.38 1.83 -27.50
N ILE A 315 -6.82 2.66 -26.54
CA ILE A 315 -6.07 2.91 -25.30
C ILE A 315 -5.91 1.60 -24.51
N LYS A 316 -6.98 0.80 -24.40
CA LYS A 316 -6.92 -0.53 -23.77
C LYS A 316 -5.92 -1.44 -24.47
N GLN A 317 -5.92 -1.48 -25.80
CA GLN A 317 -4.98 -2.32 -26.56
C GLN A 317 -3.52 -1.90 -26.35
N ARG A 318 -3.24 -0.59 -26.36
CA ARG A 318 -1.88 -0.07 -26.12
C ARG A 318 -1.40 -0.34 -24.69
N LEU A 319 -2.27 -0.19 -23.70
CA LEU A 319 -1.95 -0.57 -22.32
C LEU A 319 -1.65 -2.07 -22.20
N ALA A 320 -2.46 -2.92 -22.84
CA ALA A 320 -2.25 -4.36 -22.83
C ALA A 320 -0.96 -4.76 -23.56
N GLN A 321 -0.58 -4.05 -24.62
CA GLN A 321 0.66 -4.28 -25.33
C GLN A 321 1.87 -3.88 -24.49
N PHE A 322 1.88 -2.67 -23.91
CA PHE A 322 2.94 -2.23 -23.02
C PHE A 322 3.12 -3.17 -21.82
N LEU A 323 2.01 -3.61 -21.20
CA LEU A 323 2.07 -4.55 -20.09
C LEU A 323 2.71 -5.88 -20.48
N ARG A 324 2.45 -6.40 -21.69
CA ARG A 324 3.04 -7.66 -22.15
C ARG A 324 4.50 -7.51 -22.59
N ASP A 325 4.80 -6.45 -23.34
CA ASP A 325 6.10 -6.31 -24.00
C ASP A 325 7.18 -5.84 -23.01
N GLU A 326 6.89 -4.82 -22.20
CA GLU A 326 7.85 -4.22 -21.27
C GLU A 326 7.80 -4.85 -19.88
N LEU A 327 6.58 -5.10 -19.38
CA LEU A 327 6.35 -5.58 -18.01
C LEU A 327 6.05 -7.08 -17.93
N LYS A 328 5.95 -7.81 -19.05
CA LYS A 328 5.61 -9.25 -19.08
C LYS A 328 4.40 -9.63 -18.20
N LEU A 329 3.45 -8.71 -18.03
CA LEU A 329 2.23 -8.89 -17.25
C LEU A 329 1.03 -9.11 -18.16
N GLU A 330 0.12 -9.96 -17.71
CA GLU A 330 -1.15 -10.22 -18.40
C GLU A 330 -2.30 -9.42 -17.79
N LEU A 331 -3.09 -8.81 -18.67
CA LEU A 331 -4.27 -8.03 -18.31
C LEU A 331 -5.49 -8.97 -18.20
N SER A 332 -6.27 -8.89 -17.11
CA SER A 332 -7.43 -9.75 -16.92
C SER A 332 -8.57 -9.35 -17.87
N GLN A 333 -8.74 -10.07 -18.98
CA GLN A 333 -9.77 -9.73 -19.97
C GLN A 333 -11.19 -9.78 -19.40
N GLU A 334 -11.46 -10.72 -18.49
CA GLU A 334 -12.78 -10.91 -17.85
C GLU A 334 -13.18 -9.74 -16.94
N LYS A 335 -12.21 -9.06 -16.35
CA LYS A 335 -12.45 -7.96 -15.42
C LYS A 335 -12.26 -6.57 -16.04
N THR A 336 -11.59 -6.50 -17.18
CA THR A 336 -11.31 -5.22 -17.84
C THR A 336 -12.48 -4.77 -18.71
N LEU A 337 -13.40 -4.04 -18.10
CA LEU A 337 -14.63 -3.57 -18.73
C LEU A 337 -14.49 -2.13 -19.22
N ILE A 338 -15.00 -1.87 -20.42
CA ILE A 338 -15.21 -0.50 -20.92
C ILE A 338 -16.66 -0.14 -20.60
N THR A 339 -16.84 0.76 -19.63
CA THR A 339 -18.16 1.18 -19.16
C THR A 339 -18.46 2.60 -19.63
N HIS A 340 -19.67 2.82 -20.15
CA HIS A 340 -20.11 4.14 -20.55
C HIS A 340 -20.78 4.86 -19.37
N ALA A 341 -20.35 6.10 -19.12
CA ALA A 341 -20.73 6.90 -17.96
C ALA A 341 -22.25 7.09 -17.76
N ARG A 342 -23.05 7.04 -18.84
CA ARG A 342 -24.50 7.26 -18.77
C ARG A 342 -25.33 5.98 -18.63
N THR A 343 -24.79 4.82 -18.98
CA THR A 343 -25.57 3.56 -19.02
C THR A 343 -25.29 2.64 -17.84
N ARG A 344 -24.07 2.64 -17.30
CA ARG A 344 -23.70 1.88 -16.11
C ARG A 344 -22.69 2.67 -15.27
N ALA A 345 -22.82 2.61 -13.95
CA ALA A 345 -21.80 3.13 -13.04
C ALA A 345 -20.55 2.25 -13.12
N ALA A 346 -19.40 2.86 -13.35
CA ALA A 346 -18.11 2.17 -13.29
C ALA A 346 -17.88 1.68 -11.85
N ARG A 347 -17.32 0.49 -11.66
CA ARG A 347 -17.03 -0.05 -10.33
C ARG A 347 -15.55 0.11 -10.03
N PHE A 348 -15.20 0.90 -9.02
CA PHE A 348 -13.82 1.11 -8.59
C PHE A 348 -13.71 0.97 -7.07
N LEU A 349 -12.81 0.11 -6.59
CA LEU A 349 -12.57 -0.15 -5.16
C LEU A 349 -13.84 -0.55 -4.36
N GLY A 350 -14.80 -1.20 -5.02
CA GLY A 350 -16.08 -1.58 -4.43
C GLY A 350 -17.14 -0.48 -4.40
N TYR A 351 -16.83 0.71 -4.91
CA TYR A 351 -17.78 1.81 -5.07
C TYR A 351 -18.22 1.92 -6.53
N GLY A 352 -19.52 2.14 -6.75
CA GLY A 352 -20.02 2.59 -8.04
C GLY A 352 -19.75 4.08 -8.18
N ILE A 353 -19.19 4.51 -9.31
CA ILE A 353 -19.04 5.92 -9.67
C ILE A 353 -20.21 6.28 -10.61
N PRO A 354 -21.37 6.73 -10.09
CA PRO A 354 -22.42 7.28 -10.93
C PRO A 354 -22.03 8.70 -11.34
N LEU A 355 -21.99 8.99 -12.64
CA LEU A 355 -21.79 10.35 -13.16
C LEU A 355 -23.08 11.20 -13.15
N GLN A 356 -24.14 10.70 -12.51
CA GLN A 356 -25.39 11.43 -12.37
C GLN A 356 -25.27 12.41 -11.20
N ARG A 357 -25.42 13.71 -11.51
CA ARG A 357 -25.46 14.79 -10.52
C ARG A 357 -26.61 14.53 -9.54
N GLN A 358 -26.31 13.99 -8.34
CA GLN A 358 -27.28 13.94 -7.26
C GLN A 358 -27.60 15.39 -6.85
N ARG A 359 -28.85 15.80 -7.04
CA ARG A 359 -29.33 17.17 -6.73
C ARG A 359 -29.47 17.43 -5.23
N THR A 360 -29.39 16.38 -4.42
CA THR A 360 -29.62 16.38 -2.97
C THR A 360 -28.62 15.40 -2.35
N ALA A 361 -27.40 15.85 -2.11
CA ALA A 361 -26.50 15.16 -1.21
C ALA A 361 -26.50 15.94 0.10
N GLU A 362 -27.07 15.37 1.15
CA GLU A 362 -26.86 15.86 2.50
C GLU A 362 -25.40 15.58 2.87
N LEU A 363 -24.60 16.63 2.97
CA LEU A 363 -23.23 16.57 3.47
C LEU A 363 -23.28 16.38 4.99
N ALA A 364 -23.34 15.13 5.43
CA ALA A 364 -23.08 14.77 6.81
C ALA A 364 -21.56 14.63 7.00
N ASP A 365 -20.86 15.76 7.09
CA ASP A 365 -19.45 15.77 7.52
C ASP A 365 -19.39 15.37 8.99
N ARG A 366 -18.87 14.15 9.26
CA ARG A 366 -18.40 13.79 10.59
C ARG A 366 -17.03 14.41 10.78
N GLU A 367 -16.89 15.25 11.80
CA GLU A 367 -15.58 15.78 12.19
C GLU A 367 -14.58 14.62 12.34
N PRO A 368 -13.38 14.72 11.74
CA PRO A 368 -12.36 13.71 11.93
C PRO A 368 -11.94 13.72 13.39
N VAL A 369 -12.26 12.64 14.11
CA VAL A 369 -11.75 12.40 15.46
C VAL A 369 -10.22 12.40 15.38
N ARG A 370 -9.59 13.39 16.02
CA ARG A 370 -8.14 13.38 16.22
C ARG A 370 -7.82 12.24 17.17
N VAL A 371 -7.37 11.12 16.62
CA VAL A 371 -6.79 10.04 17.41
C VAL A 371 -5.34 10.43 17.71
N ASP A 372 -5.09 10.88 18.95
CA ASP A 372 -3.74 11.07 19.44
C ASP A 372 -3.06 9.70 19.58
N TYR A 373 -1.99 9.50 18.81
CA TYR A 373 -1.12 8.34 18.97
C TYR A 373 -0.05 8.68 20.03
N PRO A 374 -0.14 8.18 21.28
CA PRO A 374 0.89 8.44 22.27
C PRO A 374 2.24 7.94 21.77
N GLN A 375 3.29 8.77 21.94
CA GLN A 375 4.64 8.45 21.51
C GLN A 375 5.09 7.07 22.05
N LYS A 376 5.73 6.29 21.16
CA LYS A 376 6.13 4.90 21.39
C LYS A 376 7.23 4.78 22.46
N GLN A 377 6.84 4.68 23.74
CA GLN A 377 7.75 4.43 24.88
C GLN A 377 8.47 3.06 24.85
N PHE A 378 8.10 2.17 23.92
CA PHE A 378 8.67 0.83 23.80
C PHE A 378 10.17 0.84 23.47
N ILE A 379 10.58 1.66 22.50
CA ILE A 379 11.98 1.71 22.04
C ILE A 379 12.88 2.18 23.20
N ALA A 380 12.44 3.18 23.97
CA ALA A 380 13.16 3.67 25.13
C ALA A 380 13.35 2.60 26.22
N ARG A 381 12.36 1.73 26.44
CA ARG A 381 12.42 0.65 27.44
C ARG A 381 13.38 -0.46 27.05
N LEU A 382 13.41 -0.85 25.77
CA LEU A 382 14.38 -1.82 25.28
C LEU A 382 15.81 -1.26 25.26
N LEU A 383 15.96 0.04 24.99
CA LEU A 383 17.25 0.72 25.04
C LEU A 383 17.76 0.94 26.48
N ALA A 384 16.88 0.93 27.48
CA ALA A 384 17.24 1.04 28.89
C ALA A 384 17.94 -0.22 29.45
N ASP A 385 17.93 -1.33 28.71
CA ASP A 385 18.64 -2.59 29.00
C ASP A 385 18.49 -3.08 30.46
N THR A 386 17.32 -2.85 31.04
CA THR A 386 16.98 -3.18 32.42
C THR A 386 15.75 -4.07 32.43
N CYS A 387 15.83 -5.19 33.14
CA CYS A 387 14.72 -6.13 33.30
C CYS A 387 13.59 -5.47 34.11
N GLU A 388 12.36 -5.51 33.60
CA GLU A 388 11.19 -4.91 34.26
C GLU A 388 10.57 -5.81 35.35
N ILE A 389 11.06 -7.05 35.47
CA ILE A 389 10.59 -8.02 36.46
C ILE A 389 11.52 -8.04 37.67
N CYS A 390 12.83 -8.17 37.44
CA CYS A 390 13.83 -8.29 38.52
C CYS A 390 14.80 -7.10 38.63
N GLY A 391 14.76 -6.13 37.72
CA GLY A 391 15.64 -4.96 37.75
C GLY A 391 17.10 -5.21 37.30
N SER A 392 17.46 -6.43 36.90
CA SER A 392 18.81 -6.75 36.43
C SER A 392 19.18 -5.98 35.15
N LYS A 393 20.43 -5.55 35.02
CA LYS A 393 20.95 -4.88 33.81
C LYS A 393 21.66 -5.88 32.90
N GLY A 394 21.44 -5.76 31.59
CA GLY A 394 22.07 -6.60 30.57
C GLY A 394 21.26 -7.82 30.17
N ASN A 395 21.36 -8.18 28.89
CA ASN A 395 20.80 -9.40 28.28
C ASN A 395 19.28 -9.53 28.42
N VAL A 396 18.58 -8.46 28.03
CA VAL A 396 17.11 -8.44 28.04
C VAL A 396 16.51 -8.86 26.69
N GLN A 397 15.40 -9.59 26.78
CA GLN A 397 14.54 -9.99 25.69
C GLN A 397 13.12 -9.48 25.94
N VAL A 398 12.32 -9.36 24.88
CA VAL A 398 10.93 -8.89 25.02
C VAL A 398 9.96 -10.05 24.96
N HIS A 399 9.19 -10.20 26.04
CA HIS A 399 8.08 -11.14 26.09
C HIS A 399 6.78 -10.51 25.56
N HIS A 400 6.03 -11.28 24.77
CA HIS A 400 4.80 -10.85 24.10
C HIS A 400 3.61 -11.76 24.40
N VAL A 401 2.45 -11.13 24.61
CA VAL A 401 1.17 -11.83 24.80
C VAL A 401 0.14 -11.36 23.75
N ARG A 402 -0.70 -12.27 23.25
CA ARG A 402 -1.69 -12.00 22.18
C ARG A 402 -2.76 -11.00 22.63
N ALA A 403 -3.36 -11.23 23.79
CA ALA A 403 -4.29 -10.31 24.43
C ALA A 403 -4.02 -10.20 25.95
N LEU A 404 -4.27 -9.03 26.52
CA LEU A 404 -4.23 -8.86 27.98
C LEU A 404 -5.32 -9.68 28.68
N ALA A 405 -6.43 -9.94 27.98
CA ALA A 405 -7.49 -10.83 28.44
C ALA A 405 -7.01 -12.27 28.63
N ASP A 406 -5.97 -12.70 27.89
CA ASP A 406 -5.39 -14.05 28.05
C ASP A 406 -4.69 -14.21 29.41
N LEU A 407 -4.37 -13.10 30.10
CA LEU A 407 -3.70 -13.06 31.40
C LEU A 407 -4.68 -12.90 32.57
N ALA A 408 -5.99 -12.88 32.33
CA ALA A 408 -6.98 -12.68 33.39
C ALA A 408 -8.19 -13.60 33.15
N HIS A 409 -8.13 -14.82 33.66
CA HIS A 409 -9.24 -15.77 33.70
C HIS A 409 -9.58 -16.13 35.15
N ALA A 410 -10.86 -16.42 35.41
CA ALA A 410 -11.39 -16.62 36.75
C ALA A 410 -10.68 -17.78 37.48
N GLY A 411 -10.18 -17.52 38.69
CA GLY A 411 -9.48 -18.49 39.52
C GLY A 411 -7.95 -18.56 39.37
N TRP A 412 -7.35 -17.76 38.47
CA TRP A 412 -5.89 -17.75 38.28
C TRP A 412 -5.19 -16.72 39.19
N GLN A 413 -4.20 -17.15 39.98
CA GLN A 413 -3.30 -16.21 40.67
C GLN A 413 -2.24 -15.71 39.67
N PRO A 414 -2.19 -14.40 39.37
CA PRO A 414 -1.26 -13.88 38.39
C PRO A 414 0.17 -13.92 38.95
N SER A 415 1.06 -14.57 38.22
CA SER A 415 2.51 -14.57 38.45
C SER A 415 3.07 -13.14 38.42
N ASP A 416 4.26 -12.94 38.98
CA ASP A 416 4.88 -11.62 39.13
C ASP A 416 4.99 -10.87 37.80
N TRP A 417 5.29 -11.56 36.71
CA TRP A 417 5.35 -10.98 35.37
C TRP A 417 3.98 -10.60 34.81
N ALA A 418 2.93 -11.41 35.08
CA ALA A 418 1.57 -11.12 34.62
C ALA A 418 0.96 -9.93 35.37
N ARG A 419 1.28 -9.77 36.67
CA ARG A 419 0.93 -8.57 37.44
C ARG A 419 1.56 -7.32 36.84
N VAL A 420 2.83 -7.37 36.44
CA VAL A 420 3.50 -6.24 35.79
C VAL A 420 2.81 -5.86 34.47
N MET A 421 2.41 -6.84 33.66
CA MET A 421 1.73 -6.60 32.37
C MET A 421 0.30 -6.05 32.55
N LEU A 422 -0.46 -6.59 33.51
CA LEU A 422 -1.82 -6.15 33.83
C LEU A 422 -1.83 -4.75 34.46
N HIS A 423 -0.94 -4.47 35.41
CA HIS A 423 -0.80 -3.16 36.05
C HIS A 423 -0.45 -2.07 35.03
N ARG A 424 0.46 -2.39 34.09
CA ARG A 424 0.87 -1.45 33.04
C ARG A 424 -0.11 -1.38 31.87
N ARG A 425 -1.12 -2.26 31.82
CA ARG A 425 -2.06 -2.44 30.69
C ARG A 425 -1.34 -2.56 29.34
N ARG A 426 -0.27 -3.35 29.27
CA ARG A 426 0.58 -3.49 28.06
C ARG A 426 0.83 -4.94 27.68
N LYS A 427 0.73 -5.25 26.39
CA LYS A 427 0.96 -6.59 25.82
C LYS A 427 2.44 -7.02 25.75
N THR A 428 3.36 -6.23 26.32
CA THR A 428 4.82 -6.44 26.26
C THR A 428 5.50 -6.20 27.60
N VAL A 429 6.43 -7.07 27.98
CA VAL A 429 7.36 -6.88 29.11
C VAL A 429 8.80 -7.15 28.66
N VAL A 430 9.75 -6.34 29.13
CA VAL A 430 11.18 -6.54 28.89
C VAL A 430 11.74 -7.35 30.07
N ALA A 431 12.29 -8.53 29.80
CA ALA A 431 12.72 -9.50 30.79
C ALA A 431 14.16 -9.97 30.49
N CYS A 432 15.00 -10.22 31.49
CA CYS A 432 16.29 -10.90 31.26
C CYS A 432 16.08 -12.36 30.85
N ASP A 433 17.11 -13.00 30.29
CA ASP A 433 17.06 -14.40 29.83
C ASP A 433 16.41 -15.34 30.89
N VAL A 434 16.82 -15.25 32.16
CA VAL A 434 16.27 -16.06 33.27
C VAL A 434 14.79 -15.79 33.53
N CYS A 435 14.37 -14.53 33.50
CA CYS A 435 12.96 -14.18 33.69
C CYS A 435 12.11 -14.55 32.46
N HIS A 436 12.68 -14.48 31.26
CA HIS A 436 12.01 -14.89 30.03
C HIS A 436 11.78 -16.40 30.00
N ASP A 437 12.79 -17.19 30.36
CA ASP A 437 12.67 -18.64 30.48
C ASP A 437 11.64 -19.04 31.55
N ARG A 438 11.61 -18.32 32.69
CA ARG A 438 10.58 -18.52 33.73
C ARG A 438 9.16 -18.30 33.21
N ILE A 439 8.94 -17.27 32.39
CA ILE A 439 7.63 -17.02 31.75
C ILE A 439 7.21 -18.18 30.86
N HIS A 440 8.15 -18.80 30.13
CA HIS A 440 7.86 -19.96 29.30
C HIS A 440 7.68 -21.25 30.11
N SER A 441 8.38 -21.43 31.23
CA SER A 441 8.22 -22.59 32.12
C SER A 441 6.95 -22.53 32.99
N GLU A 442 6.46 -21.33 33.32
CA GLU A 442 5.26 -21.10 34.13
C GLU A 442 3.95 -21.19 33.32
N ARG A 443 4.01 -21.33 31.98
CA ARG A 443 2.82 -21.64 31.19
C ARG A 443 2.50 -23.14 31.34
N PRO A 444 1.36 -23.52 31.95
CA PRO A 444 0.88 -24.88 31.79
C PRO A 444 0.53 -25.08 30.31
N ALA A 445 0.88 -26.26 29.78
CA ALA A 445 0.32 -26.73 28.52
C ALA A 445 -1.20 -26.51 28.56
N ARG A 446 -1.71 -25.79 27.57
CA ARG A 446 -3.16 -25.58 27.42
C ARG A 446 -3.83 -26.95 27.46
N PRO A 447 -4.95 -27.16 28.17
CA PRO A 447 -5.73 -28.37 27.98
C PRO A 447 -6.08 -28.41 26.49
N LEU A 448 -5.70 -29.49 25.82
CA LEU A 448 -6.33 -29.88 24.57
C LEU A 448 -7.78 -30.20 24.94
N THR A 449 -8.66 -29.21 24.91
CA THR A 449 -10.10 -29.52 24.89
C THR A 449 -10.41 -30.14 23.52
N PRO A 450 -11.17 -31.25 23.52
CA PRO A 450 -11.34 -32.16 22.39
C PRO A 450 -12.07 -31.54 21.19
#